data_AF-A0A4R4P0F2-F1
#
_entry.id   AF-A0A4R4P0F2-F1
#
_cell.length_a   1.000
_cell.length_b   1.000
_cell.length_c   1.000
_cell.angle_alpha   90.00
_cell.angle_beta   90.00
_cell.angle_gamma   90.00
#
_symmetry.space_group_name_H-M   'P 1'
#
loop_
_entity.id
_entity.type
_entity.pdbx_description
1 polymer ?
#
loop_
_entity_poly.entity_id
_entity_poly.type
_entity_poly.pdbx_seq_one_letter_code
_entity_poly.pdbx_strand_id
1 'polypeptide(L)' 'MRTVGVAVLGLFLGVLAGLLIFGELIGRIVVANNNGTVEAPWTFIIGFGQQGLAIAGAVVAVVIDRRRRAGSSK' A
#
# COMPACT_ATOMS: atom_id res chain seq x y z
N MET A 1 -1.51 -8.47 22.26
CA MET A 1 -1.25 -9.04 20.91
C MET A 1 -2.22 -8.56 19.81
N ARG A 2 -3.42 -8.01 20.13
CA ARG A 2 -4.41 -7.56 19.13
C ARG A 2 -3.91 -6.47 18.16
N THR A 3 -3.22 -5.44 18.64
CA THR A 3 -2.74 -4.34 17.78
C THR A 3 -1.67 -4.80 16.78
N VAL A 4 -0.85 -5.80 17.14
CA VAL A 4 0.07 -6.46 16.20
C VAL A 4 -0.72 -7.17 15.11
N GLY A 5 -1.78 -7.91 15.47
CA GLY A 5 -2.66 -8.55 14.48
C GLY A 5 -3.31 -7.55 13.51
N VAL A 6 -3.75 -6.39 14.00
CA VAL A 6 -4.30 -5.32 13.13
C VAL A 6 -3.23 -4.74 12.21
N ALA A 7 -2.02 -4.50 12.72
CA ALA A 7 -0.91 -3.99 11.90
C ALA A 7 -0.56 -4.98 10.77
N VAL A 8 -0.52 -6.28 11.08
CA VAL A 8 -0.28 -7.35 10.10
C VAL A 8 -1.39 -7.38 9.05
N LEU A 9 -2.66 -7.28 9.47
CA LEU A 9 -3.81 -7.20 8.55
C LEU A 9 -3.71 -5.99 7.61
N GLY A 10 -3.40 -4.82 8.16
CA GLY A 10 -3.16 -3.60 7.39
C GLY A 10 -1.99 -3.73 6.42
N LEU A 11 -0.92 -4.41 6.83
CA LEU A 11 0.24 -4.67 5.98
C LEU A 11 -0.14 -5.53 4.76
N PHE A 12 -0.84 -6.64 4.98
CA PHE A 12 -1.30 -7.51 3.88
C PHE A 12 -2.24 -6.79 2.92
N LEU A 13 -3.20 -6.01 3.44
CA LEU A 13 -4.09 -5.21 2.61
C LEU A 13 -3.33 -4.14 1.82
N GLY A 14 -2.33 -3.51 2.44
CA GLY A 14 -1.44 -2.56 1.77
C GLY A 14 -0.60 -3.20 0.67
N VAL A 15 -0.10 -4.43 0.88
CA VAL A 15 0.62 -5.19 -0.17
C VAL A 15 -0.30 -5.50 -1.34
N LEU A 16 -1.52 -6.00 -1.09
CA LEU A 16 -2.49 -6.34 -2.14
C LEU A 16 -2.86 -5.10 -2.95
N ALA A 17 -3.18 -4.00 -2.29
CA ALA A 17 -3.47 -2.74 -2.97
C ALA A 17 -2.23 -2.20 -3.72
N GLY A 18 -1.03 -2.35 -3.14
CA GLY A 18 0.22 -1.95 -3.77
C GLY A 18 0.50 -2.73 -5.06
N LEU A 19 0.23 -4.04 -5.06
CA LEU A 19 0.36 -4.90 -6.23
C LEU A 19 -0.59 -4.47 -7.35
N LEU A 20 -1.86 -4.23 -7.03
CA LEU A 20 -2.86 -3.79 -8.01
C LEU A 20 -2.56 -2.39 -8.55
N ILE A 21 -2.15 -1.46 -7.70
CA ILE A 21 -1.89 -0.09 -8.12
C ILE A 21 -0.58 -0.01 -8.91
N PHE A 22 0.53 -0.49 -8.35
CA PHE A 22 1.83 -0.28 -8.97
C PHE A 22 2.16 -1.31 -10.04
N GLY A 23 1.80 -2.58 -9.83
CA GLY A 23 2.04 -3.65 -10.80
C GLY A 23 1.11 -3.58 -12.00
N GLU A 24 -0.20 -3.44 -11.75
CA GLU A 24 -1.20 -3.49 -12.82
C GLU A 24 -1.48 -2.08 -13.39
N LEU A 25 -1.99 -1.17 -12.57
CA LEU A 25 -2.50 0.12 -13.04
C LEU A 25 -1.39 1.06 -13.54
N ILE A 26 -0.42 1.36 -12.68
CA ILE A 26 0.71 2.25 -13.01
C ILE A 26 1.54 1.61 -14.12
N GLY A 27 1.85 0.31 -14.03
CA GLY A 27 2.58 -0.42 -15.07
C GLY A 27 1.93 -0.28 -16.45
N ARG A 28 0.61 -0.51 -16.56
CA ARG A 28 -0.12 -0.35 -17.83
C ARG A 28 -0.12 1.09 -18.33
N ILE A 29 -0.32 2.08 -17.44
CA ILE A 29 -0.34 3.51 -17.81
C ILE A 29 1.03 3.94 -18.35
N VAL A 30 2.12 3.55 -17.68
CA VAL A 30 3.48 3.90 -18.08
C VAL A 30 3.81 3.31 -19.44
N VAL A 31 3.52 2.02 -19.64
CA VAL A 31 3.76 1.34 -20.93
C VAL A 31 2.94 1.97 -22.06
N ALA A 32 1.68 2.33 -21.80
CA ALA A 32 0.80 2.97 -22.78
C ALA A 32 1.29 4.37 -23.18
N ASN A 33 1.85 5.14 -22.24
CA ASN A 33 2.29 6.51 -22.48
C ASN A 33 3.74 6.62 -23.01
N ASN A 34 4.57 5.59 -22.79
CA ASN A 34 6.00 5.60 -23.16
C ASN A 34 6.31 4.64 -24.33
N ASN A 35 5.40 4.50 -25.30
CA ASN A 35 5.57 3.69 -26.50
C ASN A 35 6.08 2.26 -26.23
N GLY A 36 5.62 1.62 -25.15
CA GLY A 36 6.02 0.25 -24.81
C GLY A 36 7.28 0.14 -23.95
N THR A 37 7.92 1.24 -23.55
CA THR A 37 9.14 1.24 -22.74
C THR A 37 8.88 1.74 -21.31
N VAL A 38 9.61 1.20 -20.34
CA VAL A 38 9.56 1.65 -18.95
C VAL A 38 10.87 2.35 -18.64
N GLU A 39 10.83 3.68 -18.49
CA GLU A 39 12.01 4.47 -18.15
C GLU A 39 12.47 4.22 -16.70
N ALA A 40 13.77 4.47 -16.45
CA ALA A 40 14.41 4.20 -15.17
C ALA A 40 13.73 4.81 -13.92
N PRO A 41 13.09 6.00 -13.97
CA PRO A 41 12.35 6.52 -12.81
C PRO A 41 11.12 5.67 -12.45
N TRP A 42 10.44 5.13 -13.47
CA TRP A 42 9.22 4.35 -13.29
C TRP A 42 9.48 2.95 -12.75
N THR A 43 10.63 2.35 -13.07
CA THR A 43 11.01 1.05 -12.50
C THR A 43 11.19 1.13 -10.98
N PHE A 44 11.72 2.25 -10.46
CA PHE A 44 11.82 2.49 -9.03
C PHE A 44 10.43 2.64 -8.39
N ILE A 45 9.56 3.46 -8.97
CA ILE A 45 8.21 3.68 -8.43
C ILE A 45 7.39 2.39 -8.42
N ILE A 46 7.44 1.62 -9.51
CA ILE A 46 6.73 0.33 -9.61
C ILE A 46 7.33 -0.68 -8.63
N GLY A 47 8.66 -0.74 -8.52
CA GLY A 47 9.37 -1.70 -7.69
C GLY A 47 9.31 -1.43 -6.19
N PHE A 48 9.23 -0.16 -5.77
CA PHE A 48 9.21 0.25 -4.35
C PHE A 48 7.84 0.76 -3.85
N GLY A 49 6.92 1.09 -4.77
CA GLY A 49 5.60 1.63 -4.43
C GLY A 49 4.77 0.63 -3.63
N GLN A 50 4.89 -0.66 -3.91
CA GLN A 50 4.18 -1.72 -3.19
C GLN A 50 4.58 -1.78 -1.71
N GLN A 51 5.88 -1.69 -1.41
CA GLN A 51 6.43 -1.71 -0.05
C GLN A 51 5.99 -0.46 0.71
N GLY A 52 5.98 0.70 0.03
CA GLY A 52 5.44 1.94 0.61
C GLY A 52 3.97 1.78 0.99
N LEU A 53 3.14 1.20 0.11
CA LEU A 53 1.72 1.00 0.38
C LEU A 53 1.46 -0.03 1.49
N ALA A 54 2.30 -1.06 1.60
CA ALA A 54 2.26 -2.02 2.71
C ALA A 54 2.49 -1.34 4.07
N ILE A 55 3.50 -0.49 4.17
CA ILE A 55 3.81 0.27 5.39
C ILE A 55 2.66 1.23 5.70
N ALA A 56 2.17 1.97 4.69
CA ALA A 56 1.04 2.87 4.85
C ALA A 56 -0.22 2.14 5.35
N GLY A 57 -0.53 0.98 4.77
CA GLY A 57 -1.67 0.14 5.19
C GLY A 57 -1.57 -0.31 6.64
N ALA A 58 -0.39 -0.75 7.08
CA ALA A 58 -0.14 -1.13 8.48
C ALA A 58 -0.35 0.06 9.44
N VAL A 59 0.21 1.23 9.10
CA VAL A 59 0.08 2.47 9.90
C VAL A 59 -1.37 2.90 9.99
N VAL A 60 -2.09 2.95 8.86
CA VAL A 60 -3.50 3.33 8.81
C VAL A 60 -4.36 2.39 9.65
N ALA A 61 -4.14 1.07 9.54
CA ALA A 61 -4.88 0.09 10.33
C ALA A 61 -4.68 0.29 11.84
N VAL A 62 -3.45 0.55 12.27
CA VAL A 62 -3.15 0.84 13.68
C VAL A 62 -3.79 2.15 14.14
N VAL A 63 -3.73 3.20 13.33
CA VAL A 63 -4.36 4.50 13.65
C VAL A 63 -5.87 4.33 13.80
N ILE A 64 -6.52 3.57 12.92
CA ILE A 64 -7.95 3.27 12.99
C ILE A 64 -8.30 2.48 14.25
N ASP A 65 -7.53 1.43 14.58
CA ASP A 65 -7.72 0.63 15.81
C ASP A 65 -7.61 1.50 17.07
N ARG A 66 -6.61 2.39 17.13
CA ARG A 66 -6.45 3.33 18.26
C ARG A 66 -7.62 4.30 18.36
N ARG A 67 -8.05 4.90 17.24
CA ARG A 67 -9.18 5.85 17.22
C ARG A 67 -10.49 5.20 17.66
N ARG A 68 -10.78 3.98 17.19
CA ARG A 68 -12.00 3.25 17.57
C ARG A 68 -12.05 2.90 19.05
N ARG A 69 -10.90 2.57 19.64
CA ARG A 69 -10.81 2.30 21.10
C ARG A 69 -11.01 3.55 21.93
N ALA A 70 -10.43 4.68 21.51
CA ALA A 70 -10.62 5.95 22.21
C ALA A 70 -12.09 6.42 22.21
N GLY A 71 -12.83 6.14 21.13
CA GLY A 71 -14.26 6.47 21.02
C GLY A 71 -15.20 5.53 21.79
N SER A 72 -14.78 4.30 22.10
CA SER A 72 -15.62 3.28 22.76
C SER A 72 -15.63 3.37 24.29
N SER A 73 -14.89 4.30 24.89
CA SER A 73 -14.74 4.45 26.35
C SER A 73 -15.73 5.45 26.98
N LYS A 74 -16.87 5.72 26.31
CA LYS A 74 -17.94 6.59 26.81
C LYS A 74 -19.22 5.80 27.01
#